data_AF-A0A7V3X572-F1
#
_entry.id   AF-A0A7V3X572-F1
#
_cell.length_a   1.000
_cell.length_b   1.000
_cell.length_c   1.000
_cell.angle_alpha   90.00
_cell.angle_beta   90.00
_cell.angle_gamma   90.00
#
_symmetry.space_group_name_H-M   'P 1'
#
loop_
_entity.id
_entity.type
_entity.pdbx_description
1 polymer ?
#
loop_
_entity_poly.entity_id
_entity_poly.type
_entity_poly.pdbx_seq_one_letter_code
_entity_poly.pdbx_strand_id
1 'polypeptide(L)' 'SCLPEFFAKLGKDDMVIFTADHGNDPTWVGGDHTRERVPVIGYGLGEKEIGLRRFVDVGTSVADHLGVPAQGTGKSFL' A
#
# COMPACT_ATOMS: atom_id res chain seq x y z
N SER A 1 -19.90 -1.68 -8.14
CA SER A 1 -18.68 -1.27 -7.40
C SER A 1 -18.12 -2.47 -6.67
N CYS A 2 -16.84 -2.83 -6.81
CA CYS A 2 -16.27 -4.04 -6.22
C CYS A 2 -15.82 -3.90 -4.75
N LEU A 3 -15.54 -2.68 -4.28
CA LEU A 3 -14.98 -2.45 -2.94
C LEU A 3 -15.89 -2.91 -1.79
N PRO A 4 -17.22 -2.63 -1.78
CA PRO A 4 -18.07 -3.10 -0.69
C PRO A 4 -18.09 -4.63 -0.57
N GLU A 5 -18.16 -5.34 -1.70
CA GLU A 5 -18.14 -6.82 -1.73
C GLU A 5 -16.79 -7.40 -1.30
N PHE A 6 -15.69 -6.69 -1.60
CA PHE A 6 -14.36 -7.05 -1.14
C PHE A 6 -14.25 -6.92 0.38
N PHE A 7 -14.64 -5.77 0.95
CA PHE A 7 -14.59 -5.56 2.41
C PHE A 7 -15.49 -6.52 3.19
N ALA A 8 -16.63 -6.93 2.62
CA ALA A 8 -17.53 -7.90 3.23
C ALA A 8 -16.93 -9.32 3.40
N LYS A 9 -15.82 -9.62 2.72
CA LYS A 9 -15.14 -10.93 2.77
C LYS A 9 -13.94 -10.97 3.72
N LEU A 10 -13.53 -9.84 4.28
CA LEU A 10 -12.34 -9.76 5.13
C LEU A 10 -12.62 -10.37 6.51
N GLY A 11 -11.66 -11.15 7.01
CA GLY A 11 -11.58 -11.61 8.38
C GLY A 11 -11.11 -10.51 9.34
N LYS A 12 -11.24 -10.78 10.65
CA LYS A 12 -10.88 -9.82 11.71
C LYS A 12 -9.39 -9.48 11.77
N ASP A 13 -8.53 -10.36 11.28
CA ASP A 13 -7.07 -10.22 11.33
C ASP A 13 -6.47 -9.88 9.95
N ASP A 14 -7.32 -9.69 8.92
CA ASP A 14 -6.85 -9.36 7.58
C ASP A 14 -6.41 -7.90 7.48
N MET A 15 -5.22 -7.69 6.92
CA MET A 15 -4.72 -6.37 6.55
C MET A 15 -4.85 -6.16 5.04
N VAL A 16 -5.33 -4.99 4.63
CA VAL A 16 -5.36 -4.56 3.23
C VAL A 16 -4.50 -3.32 3.06
N ILE A 17 -3.68 -3.30 2.00
CA ILE A 17 -2.93 -2.13 1.56
C ILE A 17 -3.32 -1.82 0.12
N PHE A 18 -3.82 -0.60 -0.11
CA PHE A 18 -4.00 -0.04 -1.45
C PHE A 18 -2.84 0.90 -1.76
N THR A 19 -2.20 0.68 -2.92
CA THR A 19 -1.12 1.52 -3.44
C THR A 19 -1.11 1.49 -4.97
N ALA A 20 -0.28 2.33 -5.57
CA ALA A 20 0.16 2.21 -6.96
C ALA A 20 1.69 2.05 -7.01
N ASP A 21 2.26 1.89 -8.19
CA ASP A 21 3.70 1.81 -8.46
C ASP A 21 4.27 3.05 -9.15
N HIS A 22 3.43 3.80 -9.87
CA HIS A 22 3.76 5.05 -10.57
C HIS A 22 2.50 5.89 -10.85
N GLY A 23 2.69 7.05 -11.46
CA GLY A 23 1.62 7.86 -12.04
C GLY A 23 1.43 7.55 -13.52
N ASN A 24 0.23 7.79 -14.02
CA ASN A 24 -0.07 7.79 -15.44
C ASN A 24 -1.13 8.85 -15.71
N ASP A 25 -0.69 10.10 -15.65
CA ASP A 25 -1.56 11.27 -15.78
C ASP A 25 -2.18 11.32 -17.18
N PRO A 26 -3.52 11.20 -17.33
CA PRO A 26 -4.20 11.21 -18.63
C PRO A 26 -4.18 12.59 -19.31
N THR A 27 -3.71 13.62 -18.62
CA THR A 27 -3.51 14.97 -19.15
C THR A 27 -2.05 15.23 -19.55
N TRP A 28 -1.15 14.29 -19.26
CA TRP A 28 0.25 14.35 -19.67
C TRP A 28 0.40 14.27 -21.19
N VAL A 29 1.39 14.99 -21.72
CA VAL A 29 1.69 14.98 -23.15
C VAL A 29 2.52 13.75 -23.48
N GLY A 30 2.00 12.86 -24.32
CA GLY A 30 2.67 11.61 -24.70
C GLY A 30 1.91 10.38 -24.19
N GLY A 31 2.59 9.24 -24.10
CA GLY A 31 2.01 7.96 -23.65
C GLY A 31 2.82 7.23 -22.58
N ASP A 32 3.86 7.88 -22.04
CA ASP A 32 4.70 7.32 -20.99
C ASP A 32 4.13 7.59 -19.60
N HIS A 33 4.54 6.77 -18.63
CA HIS A 33 4.24 6.98 -17.21
C HIS A 33 4.83 8.29 -16.67
N THR A 34 4.17 8.85 -15.66
CA THR A 34 4.62 10.03 -14.92
C THR A 34 5.27 9.63 -13.59
N ARG A 35 6.31 10.36 -13.20
CA ARG A 35 7.04 10.12 -11.95
C ARG A 35 6.32 10.80 -10.78
N GLU A 36 5.37 10.09 -10.18
CA GLU A 36 4.53 10.60 -9.08
C GLU A 36 4.77 9.87 -7.76
N ARG A 37 4.35 10.52 -6.65
CA ARG A 37 4.15 9.81 -5.38
C ARG A 37 2.85 9.01 -5.48
N VAL A 38 2.85 7.82 -4.91
CA VAL A 38 1.69 6.93 -4.87
C VAL A 38 1.04 6.97 -3.49
N PRO A 39 -0.30 6.83 -3.39
CA PRO A 39 -0.96 6.71 -2.10
C PRO A 39 -0.59 5.37 -1.45
N VAL A 40 -0.55 5.34 -0.12
CA VAL A 40 -0.51 4.09 0.66
C VAL A 40 -1.62 4.18 1.69
N ILE A 41 -2.67 3.38 1.52
CA ILE A 41 -3.87 3.39 2.36
C ILE A 41 -4.05 1.99 2.96
N GLY A 42 -4.12 1.93 4.29
CA GLY A 42 -4.27 0.68 5.04
C GLY A 42 -5.69 0.47 5.59
N TYR A 43 -6.08 -0.79 5.77
CA TYR A 43 -7.29 -1.20 6.50
C TYR A 43 -7.00 -2.45 7.34
N GLY A 44 -7.67 -2.59 8.49
CA GLY A 44 -7.66 -3.79 9.32
C GLY A 44 -6.91 -3.67 10.66
N LEU A 45 -6.05 -2.65 10.84
CA LEU A 45 -5.18 -2.52 12.02
C LEU A 45 -5.42 -1.24 12.85
N GLY A 46 -6.56 -0.59 12.64
CA GLY A 46 -6.90 0.68 13.27
C GLY A 46 -6.34 1.90 12.53
N GLU A 47 -6.82 3.08 12.94
CA GLU A 47 -6.43 4.34 12.31
C GLU A 47 -5.06 4.81 12.83
N LYS A 48 -4.14 5.08 11.90
CA LYS A 48 -2.77 5.53 12.19
C LYS A 48 -2.26 6.37 11.04
N GLU A 49 -1.72 7.56 11.34
CA GLU A 49 -0.96 8.30 10.36
C GLU A 49 0.38 7.60 10.12
N ILE A 50 0.64 7.19 8.88
CA ILE A 50 1.91 6.56 8.49
C ILE A 50 2.89 7.57 7.87
N GLY A 51 2.48 8.79 7.50
CA GLY A 51 3.37 9.76 6.85
C GLY A 51 3.94 9.26 5.52
N LEU A 52 5.03 9.87 5.04
CA LEU A 52 5.66 9.49 3.78
C LEU A 52 6.38 8.13 3.87
N ARG A 53 6.11 7.26 2.90
CA ARG A 53 6.70 5.92 2.82
C ARG A 53 7.37 5.67 1.48
N ARG A 54 8.42 4.85 1.52
CA ARG A 54 9.06 4.30 0.32
C ARG A 54 8.29 3.05 -0.09
N PHE A 55 8.37 2.69 -1.37
CA PHE A 55 7.75 1.46 -1.87
C PHE A 55 8.22 0.23 -1.07
N VAL A 56 9.53 0.15 -0.78
CA VAL A 56 10.09 -0.96 0.03
C VAL A 56 9.52 -1.05 1.45
N ASP A 57 8.99 0.04 2.02
CA ASP A 57 8.40 0.03 3.36
C ASP A 57 7.07 -0.73 3.38
N VAL A 58 6.36 -0.82 2.24
CA VAL A 58 5.14 -1.64 2.09
C VAL A 58 5.49 -3.12 2.24
N GLY A 59 6.51 -3.60 1.52
CA GLY A 59 6.96 -4.99 1.61
C GLY A 59 7.45 -5.36 3.01
N THR A 60 8.19 -4.47 3.66
CA THR A 60 8.62 -4.67 5.06
C THR A 60 7.44 -4.75 6.02
N SER A 61 6.40 -3.93 5.83
CA SER A 61 5.20 -3.96 6.68
C SER A 61 4.35 -5.21 6.46
N VAL A 62 4.27 -5.72 5.22
CA VAL A 62 3.64 -7.03 4.94
C VAL A 62 4.40 -8.17 5.63
N ALA A 63 5.73 -8.14 5.58
CA ALA A 63 6.55 -9.16 6.25
C ALA A 63 6.35 -9.13 7.78
N ASP A 64 6.30 -7.95 8.37
CA ASP A 64 6.01 -7.73 9.79
C ASP A 64 4.62 -8.29 10.18
N HIS A 65 3.57 -7.97 9.41
CA HIS A 65 2.22 -8.49 9.63
C HIS A 65 2.16 -10.03 9.58
N LEU A 66 2.88 -10.65 8.64
CA LEU A 66 2.92 -12.10 8.47
C LEU A 66 3.88 -12.80 9.44
N GLY A 67 4.65 -12.06 10.24
CA GLY A 67 5.65 -12.63 11.15
C GLY A 67 6.82 -13.32 10.43
N VAL A 68 7.17 -12.87 9.22
CA VAL A 68 8.27 -13.43 8.43
C VAL A 68 9.44 -12.44 8.33
N PRO A 69 10.69 -12.91 8.11
CA PRO A 69 11.82 -12.01 7.96
C PRO A 69 11.65 -11.06 6.77
N ALA A 70 11.82 -9.76 7.01
CA ALA A 70 11.87 -8.76 5.94
C ALA A 70 13.18 -8.87 5.15
N GLN A 71 13.12 -8.52 3.86
CA GLN A 71 14.29 -8.40 3.00
C GLN A 71 14.49 -6.95 2.54
N GLY A 72 15.75 -6.52 2.38
CA GLY A 72 16.09 -5.19 1.90
C GLY A 72 16.12 -4.12 2.98
N THR A 73 15.96 -2.85 2.57
CA THR A 73 16.22 -1.67 3.42
C THR A 73 14.94 -0.94 3.86
N GLY A 74 13.77 -1.56 3.65
CA GLY A 74 12.49 -0.99 4.06
C GLY A 74 12.35 -0.90 5.59
N LYS A 75 11.42 -0.07 6.04
CA LYS A 75 11.07 0.09 7.46
C LYS A 75 9.58 -0.14 7.63
N SER A 76 9.22 -1.07 8.51
CA SER A 76 7.81 -1.30 8.84
C SER A 76 7.18 -0.04 9.40
N PHE A 77 5.92 0.17 9.06
CA PHE A 77 5.07 1.22 9.65
C PHE A 77 3.94 0.65 10.50
N LEU A 78 3.95 -0.67 10.76
CA LEU A 78 3.05 -1.29 11.73
C LEU A 78 3.47 -0.95 13.16
#